data_AF-A0A7V9L271-F1
#
_entry.id   AF-A0A7V9L271-F1
#
_cell.length_a   1.000
_cell.length_b   1.000
_cell.length_c   1.000
_cell.angle_alpha   90.00
_cell.angle_beta   90.00
_cell.angle_gamma   90.00
#
_symmetry.space_group_name_H-M   'P 1'
#
loop_
_entity.id
_entity.type
_entity.pdbx_description
1 polymer ?
#
loop_
_entity_poly.entity_id
_entity_poly.type
_entity_poly.pdbx_seq_one_letter_code
_entity_poly.pdbx_strand_id
1 'polypeptide(L)'
;MAGFLDRKIANSTDATRGQPLAARVFARKDELEEALADLGPHDNPLLRQAIETALATCYALMTGDIAHPSDVVARDLTRWLERNKHLAQGTTRSRRR
;
A
#
# COMPACT_ATOMS: atom_id res chain seq x y z
N MET A 1 17.39 -26.94 15.36
CA MET A 1 16.28 -26.95 14.38
C MET A 1 15.22 -25.94 14.81
N ALA A 2 15.39 -24.68 14.42
CA ALA A 2 14.36 -23.66 14.57
C ALA A 2 14.34 -22.90 13.24
N GLY A 3 13.41 -23.27 12.37
CA GLY A 3 13.23 -22.63 11.08
C GLY A 3 12.79 -21.20 11.31
N PHE A 4 13.67 -20.24 10.98
CA PHE A 4 13.26 -18.89 10.66
C PHE A 4 12.39 -18.97 9.42
N LEU A 5 11.10 -19.23 9.62
CA LEU A 5 10.11 -18.91 8.59
C LEU A 5 10.12 -17.39 8.49
N ASP A 6 10.97 -16.93 7.57
CA ASP A 6 10.90 -15.67 6.85
C ASP A 6 9.47 -15.54 6.32
N ARG A 7 8.55 -15.15 7.20
CA ARG A 7 7.23 -14.70 6.82
C ARG A 7 7.50 -13.34 6.20
N LYS A 8 7.97 -13.35 4.93
CA LYS A 8 7.80 -12.24 4.01
C LYS A 8 6.35 -11.82 4.22
N ILE A 9 6.16 -10.71 4.92
CA ILE A 9 4.86 -10.06 5.02
C ILE A 9 4.59 -9.68 3.58
N ALA A 10 3.87 -10.55 2.86
CA ALA A 10 3.39 -10.24 1.55
C ALA A 10 2.60 -8.94 1.74
N ASN A 11 3.04 -7.87 1.10
CA ASN A 11 2.23 -6.66 1.06
C ASN A 11 0.84 -7.04 0.53
N SER A 12 -0.21 -6.28 0.87
CA SER A 12 -1.54 -6.52 0.30
C SER A 12 -1.49 -6.65 -1.23
N THR A 13 -0.60 -5.94 -1.93
CA THR A 13 -0.48 -6.00 -3.38
C THR A 13 -0.21 -7.41 -3.93
N ASP A 14 0.66 -8.18 -3.28
CA ASP A 14 1.00 -9.57 -3.59
C ASP A 14 -0.02 -10.53 -2.94
N ALA A 15 -0.49 -10.23 -1.73
CA ALA A 15 -1.46 -11.07 -1.00
C ALA A 15 -2.86 -11.08 -1.65
N THR A 16 -3.22 -10.01 -2.35
CA THR A 16 -4.50 -9.85 -3.06
C THR A 16 -4.38 -10.16 -4.55
N ARG A 17 -3.26 -10.74 -5.00
CA ARG A 17 -3.07 -11.11 -6.41
C ARG A 17 -4.16 -12.09 -6.84
N GLY A 18 -4.90 -11.74 -7.91
CA GLY A 18 -6.06 -12.50 -8.38
C GLY A 18 -7.42 -11.97 -7.91
N GLN A 19 -7.46 -10.99 -6.99
CA GLN A 19 -8.68 -10.27 -6.63
C GLN A 19 -8.99 -9.14 -7.63
N PRO A 20 -10.25 -8.65 -7.66
CA PRO A 20 -10.62 -7.46 -8.44
C PRO A 20 -9.74 -6.26 -8.11
N LEU A 21 -9.39 -5.46 -9.13
CA LEU A 21 -8.48 -4.31 -8.98
C LEU A 21 -8.89 -3.37 -7.84
N ALA A 22 -10.18 -3.06 -7.74
CA ALA A 22 -10.72 -2.23 -6.67
C ALA A 22 -10.36 -2.76 -5.28
N ALA A 23 -10.58 -4.05 -5.01
CA ALA A 23 -10.27 -4.67 -3.72
C ALA A 23 -8.77 -4.57 -3.37
N ARG A 24 -7.90 -4.78 -4.37
CA ARG A 24 -6.45 -4.67 -4.21
C ARG A 24 -6.02 -3.23 -3.86
N VAL A 25 -6.62 -2.24 -4.54
CA VAL A 25 -6.36 -0.82 -4.30
C VAL A 25 -6.84 -0.40 -2.91
N PHE A 26 -8.06 -0.78 -2.53
CA PHE A 26 -8.60 -0.47 -1.20
C PHE A 26 -7.73 -1.07 -0.09
N ALA A 27 -7.40 -2.37 -0.18
CA ALA A 27 -6.53 -3.01 0.81
C ALA A 27 -5.18 -2.29 0.94
N ARG A 28 -4.56 -1.90 -0.18
CA ARG A 28 -3.28 -1.21 -0.14
C ARG A 28 -3.36 0.22 0.38
N LYS A 29 -4.45 0.93 0.07
CA LYS A 29 -4.74 2.25 0.62
C LYS A 29 -4.89 2.18 2.13
N ASP A 30 -5.68 1.24 2.63
CA ASP A 30 -5.92 1.08 4.07
C ASP A 30 -4.62 0.76 4.83
N GLU A 31 -3.76 -0.12 4.30
CA GLU A 31 -2.44 -0.39 4.87
C GLU A 31 -1.55 0.87 4.95
N LEU A 32 -1.63 1.74 3.95
CA LEU A 32 -0.84 2.98 3.91
C LEU A 32 -1.41 4.04 4.85
N GLU A 33 -2.73 4.13 5.00
CA GLU A 33 -3.40 4.98 5.99
C GLU A 33 -3.04 4.54 7.42
N GLU A 34 -3.06 3.23 7.70
CA GLU A 34 -2.64 2.68 8.99
C GLU A 34 -1.15 2.96 9.26
N ALA A 35 -0.29 2.75 8.27
CA ALA A 35 1.14 3.03 8.41
C ALA A 35 1.42 4.52 8.67
N LEU A 36 0.66 5.43 8.07
CA LEU A 36 0.78 6.87 8.30
C LEU A 36 0.29 7.27 9.71
N ALA A 37 -0.77 6.63 10.20
CA ALA A 37 -1.28 6.84 11.55
C ALA A 37 -0.30 6.33 12.62
N ASP A 38 0.36 5.20 12.36
CA ASP A 38 1.39 4.62 13.23
C ASP A 38 2.71 5.41 13.21
N LEU A 39 2.98 6.19 12.15
CA LEU A 39 4.16 7.07 12.06
C LEU A 39 3.96 8.34 12.89
N GLY A 40 4.78 8.55 13.92
CA GLY A 40 4.80 9.80 14.66
C GLY A 40 5.06 11.02 13.74
N PRO A 41 4.67 12.25 14.15
CA PRO A 41 4.82 13.44 13.33
C PRO A 41 6.26 13.74 12.88
N HIS A 42 7.25 13.23 13.64
CA HIS A 42 8.67 13.43 13.38
C HIS A 42 9.42 12.12 13.04
N ASP A 43 8.71 11.00 13.02
CA ASP A 43 9.30 9.72 12.68
C ASP A 43 9.47 9.60 11.17
N ASN A 44 10.72 9.46 10.73
CA ASN A 44 11.11 9.21 9.34
C ASN A 44 10.33 10.10 8.32
N PRO A 45 10.61 11.42 8.27
CA PRO A 45 9.84 12.38 7.48
C PRO A 45 9.80 12.04 5.98
N LEU A 46 10.86 11.40 5.45
CA LEU A 46 10.89 10.94 4.06
C LEU A 46 9.87 9.83 3.79
N LEU A 47 9.74 8.86 4.71
CA LEU A 47 8.75 7.79 4.59
C LEU A 47 7.33 8.34 4.72
N ARG A 48 7.10 9.25 5.69
CA ARG A 48 5.81 9.94 5.86
C ARG A 48 5.40 10.65 4.56
N GLN A 49 6.28 11.49 4.00
CA GLN A 49 6.01 12.20 2.74
C GLN A 49 5.74 11.24 1.58
N ALA A 50 6.48 10.12 1.49
CA ALA A 50 6.26 9.11 0.46
C ALA A 50 4.87 8.46 0.58
N ILE A 51 4.44 8.13 1.79
CA ILE A 51 3.11 7.56 2.06
C ILE A 51 2.00 8.58 1.75
N GLU A 52 2.14 9.82 2.21
CA GLU A 52 1.19 10.91 1.94
C GLU A 52 1.04 11.15 0.43
N THR A 53 2.15 11.15 -0.32
CA THR A 53 2.14 11.29 -1.78
C THR A 53 1.45 10.11 -2.48
N ALA A 54 1.70 8.88 -1.99
CA ALA A 54 1.06 7.69 -2.53
C ALA A 54 -0.47 7.74 -2.30
N LEU A 55 -0.92 8.12 -1.10
CA LEU A 55 -2.33 8.26 -0.77
C LEU A 55 -3.00 9.37 -1.59
N ALA A 56 -2.37 10.54 -1.71
CA ALA A 56 -2.89 11.63 -2.55
C ALA A 56 -3.09 11.20 -4.01
N THR A 57 -2.12 10.44 -4.56
CA THR A 57 -2.24 9.88 -5.92
C THR A 57 -3.38 8.87 -6.01
N CYS A 58 -3.53 8.01 -5.00
CA CYS A 58 -4.62 7.02 -4.94
C CYS A 58 -5.99 7.72 -4.94
N TYR A 59 -6.18 8.71 -4.07
CA TYR A 59 -7.43 9.46 -3.99
C TYR A 59 -7.76 10.19 -5.29
N ALA A 60 -6.75 10.74 -5.98
CA ALA A 60 -6.94 11.39 -7.28
C ALA A 60 -7.38 10.41 -8.39
N LEU A 61 -6.95 9.15 -8.33
CA LEU A 61 -7.35 8.11 -9.28
C LEU A 61 -8.70 7.47 -8.93
N MET A 62 -9.10 7.51 -7.65
CA MET A 62 -10.35 6.94 -7.13
C MET A 62 -11.56 7.86 -7.35
N THR A 63 -11.51 8.75 -8.34
CA THR A 63 -12.64 9.60 -8.71
C THR A 63 -13.58 8.85 -9.65
N GLY A 64 -14.84 8.62 -9.23
CA GLY A 64 -15.87 7.99 -10.07
C GLY A 64 -16.18 6.53 -9.68
N ASP A 65 -16.68 5.73 -10.64
CA ASP A 65 -16.99 4.31 -10.41
C ASP A 65 -15.70 3.47 -10.41
N ILE A 66 -15.25 3.10 -9.22
CA ILE A 66 -14.05 2.27 -8.99
C ILE A 66 -14.35 0.79 -9.23
N ALA A 67 -15.62 0.36 -9.23
CA ALA A 67 -15.97 -1.01 -9.56
C ALA A 67 -15.82 -1.27 -11.07
N HIS A 68 -16.03 -0.24 -11.89
CA HIS A 68 -15.88 -0.29 -13.35
C HIS A 68 -15.06 0.90 -13.89
N PRO A 69 -13.76 0.98 -13.54
CA PRO A 69 -12.92 2.09 -13.96
C PRO A 69 -12.68 2.04 -15.47
N SER A 70 -12.51 3.21 -16.10
CA SER A 70 -12.00 3.27 -17.48
C SER A 70 -10.63 2.58 -17.59
N ASP A 71 -10.28 2.08 -18.78
CA ASP A 71 -9.01 1.38 -19.00
C ASP A 71 -7.78 2.21 -18.60
N VAL A 72 -7.85 3.53 -18.78
CA VAL A 72 -6.79 4.45 -18.38
C VAL A 72 -6.62 4.44 -16.85
N VAL A 73 -7.71 4.60 -16.11
CA VAL A 73 -7.70 4.58 -14.64
C VAL A 73 -7.28 3.21 -14.12
N ALA A 74 -7.77 2.12 -14.72
CA ALA A 74 -7.39 0.76 -14.34
C ALA A 74 -5.88 0.51 -14.50
N ARG A 75 -5.30 1.00 -15.60
CA ARG A 75 -3.85 0.94 -15.86
C ARG A 75 -3.06 1.75 -14.84
N ASP A 76 -3.51 2.96 -14.52
CA ASP A 76 -2.80 3.82 -13.59
C ASP A 76 -2.91 3.34 -12.14
N LEU A 77 -4.06 2.78 -11.73
CA LEU A 77 -4.21 2.09 -10.44
C LEU A 77 -3.33 0.84 -10.35
N THR A 78 -3.19 0.07 -11.43
CA THR A 78 -2.28 -1.08 -11.49
C THR A 78 -0.82 -0.65 -11.33
N ARG A 79 -0.42 0.45 -11.99
CA ARG A 79 0.91 1.03 -11.84
C ARG A 79 1.15 1.57 -10.44
N TRP A 80 0.14 2.22 -9.86
CA TRP A 80 0.18 2.73 -8.50
C TRP A 80 0.43 1.59 -7.50
N LEU A 81 -0.27 0.45 -7.65
CA LEU A 81 -0.05 -0.73 -6.82
C LEU A 81 1.41 -1.21 -6.90
N GLU A 82 1.93 -1.42 -8.10
CA GLU A 82 3.30 -1.90 -8.28
C GLU A 82 4.36 -0.93 -7.76
N ARG A 83 4.16 0.38 -8.00
CA ARG A 83 5.10 1.42 -7.56
C ARG A 83 5.14 1.52 -6.04
N ASN A 84 4.01 1.39 -5.36
CA ASN A 84 3.91 1.65 -3.92
C ASN A 84 3.98 0.39 -3.05
N LYS A 85 4.16 -0.79 -3.64
CA LYS A 85 4.14 -2.08 -2.93
C LYS A 85 5.21 -2.24 -1.84
N HIS A 86 6.31 -1.49 -1.92
CA HIS A 86 7.44 -1.57 -0.99
C HIS A 86 7.31 -0.61 0.21
N LEU A 87 6.44 0.41 0.12
CA LEU A 87 6.22 1.35 1.21
C LEU A 87 5.70 0.60 2.45
N ALA A 88 6.07 1.06 3.64
CA ALA A 88 5.63 0.48 4.91
C ALA A 88 5.95 -1.02 5.14
N GLN A 89 6.72 -1.70 4.28
CA GLN A 89 7.15 -3.09 4.53
C GLN A 89 8.09 -3.20 5.76
N GLY A 90 8.72 -2.10 6.16
CA GLY A 90 9.68 -2.03 7.28
C GLY A 90 9.08 -1.59 8.62
N THR A 91 7.93 -0.92 8.64
CA THR A 91 7.32 -0.40 9.88
C THR A 91 6.84 -1.52 10.79
N THR A 92 6.33 -2.63 10.24
CA THR A 92 5.97 -3.83 11.03
C THR A 92 7.19 -4.50 11.66
N ARG A 93 8.39 -4.34 11.09
CA ARG A 93 9.64 -4.97 11.60
C ARG A 93 10.21 -4.22 12.81
N SER A 94 9.99 -2.91 12.91
CA SER A 94 10.43 -2.09 14.04
C SER A 94 9.66 -2.36 15.34
N ARG A 95 8.46 -2.95 15.25
CA ARG A 95 7.60 -3.29 16.40
C ARG A 95 8.04 -4.55 17.18
N ARG A 96 9.11 -5.24 16.76
CA ARG A 96 9.59 -6.51 17.38
C ARG A 96 11.02 -6.46 17.94
N ARG A 97 11.57 -5.27 18.17
CA ARG A 97 12.86 -5.10 18.85
C ARG A 97 12.69 -4.33 20.13
#